data_AF-A0AAV7IAP7-F1
#
_entry.id   AF-A0AAV7IAP7-F1
#
_cell.length_a   1.000
_cell.length_b   1.000
_cell.length_c   1.000
_cell.angle_alpha   90.00
_cell.angle_beta   90.00
_cell.angle_gamma   90.00
#
_symmetry.space_group_name_H-M   'P 1'
#
loop_
_entity.id
_entity.type
_entity.pdbx_description
1 polymer ?
#
loop_
_entity_poly.entity_id
_entity_poly.type
_entity_poly.pdbx_seq_one_letter_code
_entity_poly.pdbx_strand_id
1 'polypeptide(L)'
;MKRGKEERDKIVNPHSKVDEICPGRRLLSLENGINEKRVGLDSILTILCDKCSINMLVPTGTVHAGMGCTALNKLLACLNIPTISSTLFKRYEREIGPVLEERARESCKQAAEEERQLVIDNIINLIAHNAAFDTGHLIRAIIQNSMVETFKNVVGFTDTLSILKKIYLKRRGPGLFKLSKLAEDLLQQNGDFHEALYDVQVLQQLSSKFIGSKKLINSRKSYVECLANEAKSQKLIR
;
A
#
# COMPACT_ATOMS: atom_id res chain seq x y z
N MET A 1 38.46 -49.95 -34.20
CA MET A 1 37.84 -50.45 -32.94
C MET A 1 38.64 -49.87 -31.78
N LYS A 2 38.22 -48.77 -31.16
CA LYS A 2 37.31 -48.62 -30.00
C LYS A 2 37.82 -49.24 -28.68
N ARG A 3 37.91 -48.34 -27.68
CA ARG A 3 37.92 -48.48 -26.18
C ARG A 3 39.28 -48.86 -25.58
N GLY A 4 39.86 -48.15 -24.62
CA GLY A 4 39.40 -47.09 -23.71
C GLY A 4 39.95 -47.42 -22.32
N LYS A 5 40.71 -46.52 -21.69
CA LYS A 5 41.04 -46.56 -20.25
C LYS A 5 41.45 -45.17 -19.78
N GLU A 6 40.78 -44.77 -18.72
CA GLU A 6 40.76 -43.46 -18.07
C GLU A 6 42.12 -43.06 -17.49
N GLU A 7 42.49 -41.83 -17.75
CA GLU A 7 43.64 -41.14 -17.18
C GLU A 7 43.24 -40.64 -15.78
N ARG A 8 43.80 -41.28 -14.74
CA ARG A 8 43.66 -40.85 -13.34
C ARG A 8 44.68 -39.75 -13.06
N ASP A 9 44.24 -38.51 -13.15
CA ASP A 9 45.04 -37.36 -12.70
C ASP A 9 44.98 -37.19 -11.18
N LYS A 10 46.11 -37.60 -10.58
CA LYS A 10 46.89 -36.94 -9.52
C LYS A 10 46.14 -35.98 -8.60
N ILE A 11 45.98 -36.45 -7.36
CA ILE A 11 45.80 -35.65 -6.16
C ILE A 11 47.07 -34.79 -5.97
N VAL A 12 46.94 -33.46 -6.11
CA VAL A 12 47.91 -32.50 -5.59
C VAL A 12 47.15 -31.45 -4.78
N ASN A 13 47.41 -31.47 -3.48
CA ASN A 13 46.94 -30.51 -2.48
C ASN A 13 47.58 -29.12 -2.74
N PRO A 14 46.83 -28.02 -2.52
CA PRO A 14 47.45 -26.95 -1.77
C PRO A 14 46.48 -26.25 -0.80
N HIS A 15 46.78 -26.38 0.49
CA HIS A 15 46.64 -25.25 1.41
C HIS A 15 47.47 -24.08 0.88
N SER A 16 46.84 -23.16 0.15
CA SER A 16 47.29 -21.77 0.01
C SER A 16 46.29 -20.97 -0.86
N LYS A 17 45.77 -19.88 -0.27
CA LYS A 17 44.98 -18.79 -0.86
C LYS A 17 43.49 -19.07 -1.08
N VAL A 18 42.67 -18.58 -0.14
CA VAL A 18 41.23 -18.31 -0.33
C VAL A 18 41.03 -16.82 -0.14
N ASP A 19 41.50 -16.01 -1.09
CA ASP A 19 41.31 -14.56 -1.12
C ASP A 19 41.02 -14.11 -2.55
N GLU A 20 39.89 -14.51 -3.13
CA GLU A 20 39.37 -13.86 -4.35
C GLU A 20 37.84 -13.74 -4.28
N ILE A 21 37.36 -12.49 -4.17
CA ILE A 21 35.95 -12.08 -4.18
C ILE A 21 35.51 -11.90 -5.64
N CYS A 22 34.28 -12.35 -5.97
CA CYS A 22 33.69 -12.26 -7.30
C CYS A 22 33.52 -10.79 -7.78
N PRO A 23 34.04 -10.41 -8.96
CA PRO A 23 34.12 -9.00 -9.38
C PRO A 23 32.81 -8.38 -9.93
N GLY A 24 31.68 -9.12 -9.98
CA GLY A 24 30.45 -8.69 -10.65
C GLY A 24 29.26 -8.51 -9.72
N ARG A 25 28.88 -7.26 -9.42
CA ARG A 25 27.66 -6.90 -8.66
C ARG A 25 26.38 -7.11 -9.50
N ARG A 26 25.76 -8.29 -9.52
CA ARG A 26 24.41 -8.52 -10.11
C ARG A 26 23.52 -9.42 -9.23
N LEU A 27 22.20 -9.21 -9.33
CA LEU A 27 21.12 -9.92 -8.62
C LEU A 27 21.05 -11.41 -8.98
N LEU A 28 20.75 -12.28 -8.02
CA LEU A 28 20.46 -13.71 -8.24
C LEU A 28 19.00 -13.92 -8.66
N SER A 29 18.74 -14.85 -9.60
CA SER A 29 17.40 -15.17 -10.12
C SER A 29 16.92 -16.56 -9.63
N LEU A 30 15.64 -16.68 -9.30
CA LEU A 30 14.98 -17.94 -8.95
C LEU A 30 14.84 -18.90 -10.14
N GLU A 31 15.08 -18.41 -11.36
CA GLU A 31 14.99 -19.19 -12.61
C GLU A 31 16.15 -20.18 -12.80
N ASN A 32 17.23 -20.04 -12.02
CA ASN A 32 18.42 -20.91 -12.08
C ASN A 32 18.39 -22.07 -11.06
N GLY A 33 17.20 -22.50 -10.64
CA GLY A 33 17.00 -23.65 -9.75
C GLY A 33 17.31 -24.98 -10.45
N ILE A 34 18.26 -25.75 -9.92
CA ILE A 34 18.68 -27.04 -10.50
C ILE A 34 17.95 -28.22 -9.86
N ASN A 35 17.66 -28.14 -8.57
CA ASN A 35 16.98 -29.22 -7.88
C ASN A 35 16.25 -28.73 -6.64
N GLU A 36 15.07 -29.29 -6.39
CA GLU A 36 14.34 -29.16 -5.14
C GLU A 36 14.20 -30.57 -4.54
N LYS A 37 14.81 -30.80 -3.38
CA LYS A 37 14.63 -32.06 -2.64
C LYS A 37 13.76 -31.80 -1.43
N ARG A 38 12.63 -32.51 -1.34
CA ARG A 38 11.78 -32.50 -0.15
C ARG A 38 12.27 -33.49 0.88
N VAL A 39 12.44 -33.03 2.11
CA VAL A 39 12.84 -33.87 3.25
C VAL A 39 11.90 -33.55 4.42
N GLY A 40 10.87 -34.39 4.60
CA GLY A 40 9.83 -34.15 5.59
C GLY A 40 8.93 -32.98 5.20
N LEU A 41 8.76 -32.02 6.12
CA LEU A 41 7.97 -30.80 5.89
C LEU A 41 8.77 -29.66 5.23
N ASP A 42 10.09 -29.83 5.07
CA ASP A 42 10.97 -28.82 4.50
C ASP A 42 11.38 -29.16 3.05
N SER A 43 11.64 -28.12 2.26
CA SER A 43 12.11 -28.22 0.88
C SER A 43 13.45 -27.51 0.71
N ILE A 44 14.45 -28.24 0.20
CA ILE A 44 15.79 -27.72 -0.05
C ILE A 44 15.90 -27.37 -1.54
N LEU A 45 15.90 -26.07 -1.85
CA LEU A 45 16.05 -25.55 -3.20
C LEU A 45 17.53 -25.22 -3.49
N THR A 46 18.08 -25.84 -4.53
CA THR A 46 19.46 -25.65 -4.98
C THR A 46 19.48 -24.73 -6.19
N ILE A 47 20.00 -23.51 -6.02
CA ILE A 47 20.13 -22.51 -7.08
C ILE A 47 21.60 -22.36 -7.44
N LEU A 48 21.94 -22.47 -8.72
CA LEU A 48 23.31 -22.31 -9.18
C LEU A 48 23.57 -20.84 -9.55
N CYS A 49 24.69 -20.31 -9.08
CA CYS A 49 25.22 -19.04 -9.57
C CYS A 49 26.21 -19.34 -10.70
N ASP A 50 26.01 -18.72 -11.85
CA ASP A 50 26.69 -19.07 -13.10
C ASP A 50 28.21 -18.77 -13.07
N LYS A 51 28.71 -18.12 -12.00
CA LYS A 51 30.15 -17.87 -11.80
C LYS A 51 30.70 -17.99 -10.37
N CYS A 52 29.92 -17.75 -9.32
CA CYS A 52 30.48 -17.58 -7.96
C CYS A 52 29.50 -18.07 -6.87
N SER A 53 29.82 -19.16 -6.19
CA SER A 53 28.99 -19.74 -5.13
C SER A 53 28.92 -18.87 -3.87
N ILE A 54 27.69 -18.51 -3.46
CA ILE A 54 27.20 -18.44 -2.06
C ILE A 54 28.10 -17.68 -1.07
N ASN A 55 27.90 -16.36 -0.83
CA ASN A 55 28.55 -15.74 0.36
C ASN A 55 27.77 -14.62 1.08
N MET A 56 26.84 -13.90 0.43
CA MET A 56 26.08 -12.84 1.14
C MET A 56 24.69 -13.30 1.63
N LEU A 57 24.05 -14.25 0.94
CA LEU A 57 22.69 -14.69 1.27
C LEU A 57 22.61 -15.42 2.63
N VAL A 58 23.64 -16.19 2.98
CA VAL A 58 23.69 -16.97 4.22
C VAL A 58 23.80 -16.06 5.45
N PRO A 59 24.75 -15.08 5.53
CA PRO A 59 24.78 -14.11 6.61
C PRO A 59 23.48 -13.33 6.77
N THR A 60 22.87 -12.85 5.67
CA THR A 60 21.61 -12.11 5.69
C THR A 60 20.48 -12.95 6.27
N GLY A 61 20.31 -14.20 5.81
CA GLY A 61 19.31 -15.12 6.35
C GLY A 61 19.55 -15.45 7.82
N THR A 62 20.80 -15.62 8.24
CA THR A 62 21.12 -15.89 9.65
C THR A 62 20.86 -14.70 10.56
N VAL A 63 21.20 -13.49 10.14
CA VAL A 63 20.93 -12.28 10.94
C VAL A 63 19.42 -12.02 11.00
N HIS A 64 18.71 -12.22 9.88
CA HIS A 64 17.24 -12.13 9.85
C HIS A 64 16.57 -13.16 10.79
N ALA A 65 17.08 -14.39 10.84
CA ALA A 65 16.56 -15.46 11.70
C ALA A 65 17.11 -15.44 13.14
N GLY A 66 17.95 -14.46 13.51
CA GLY A 66 18.57 -14.40 14.84
C GLY A 66 19.57 -15.54 15.12
N MET A 67 20.11 -16.18 14.08
CA MET A 67 21.08 -17.26 14.19
C MET A 67 22.51 -16.73 14.34
N GLY A 68 23.18 -17.11 15.41
CA GLY A 68 24.61 -16.83 15.59
C GLY A 68 25.51 -17.77 14.77
N CYS A 69 26.79 -17.39 14.62
CA CYS A 69 27.82 -18.16 13.90
C CYS A 69 27.88 -19.65 14.29
N THR A 70 27.69 -19.99 15.57
CA THR A 70 27.72 -21.38 16.04
C THR A 70 26.52 -22.19 15.53
N ALA A 71 25.33 -21.59 15.50
CA ALA A 71 24.13 -22.24 14.98
C ALA A 71 24.24 -22.43 13.46
N LEU A 72 24.78 -21.43 12.76
CA LEU A 72 25.09 -21.53 11.34
C LEU A 72 26.10 -22.66 11.05
N ASN A 73 27.20 -22.73 11.80
CA ASN A 73 28.23 -23.76 11.57
C ASN A 73 27.73 -25.18 11.85
N LYS A 74 26.82 -25.36 12.82
CA LYS A 74 26.14 -26.66 13.03
C LYS A 74 25.31 -27.04 11.81
N LEU A 75 24.57 -26.08 11.23
CA LEU A 75 23.80 -26.30 10.01
C LEU A 75 24.71 -26.63 8.81
N LEU A 76 25.80 -25.87 8.62
CA LEU A 76 26.76 -26.11 7.54
C LEU A 76 27.44 -27.49 7.66
N ALA A 77 27.76 -27.92 8.88
CA ALA A 77 28.31 -29.25 9.14
C ALA A 77 27.33 -30.37 8.75
N CYS A 78 26.03 -30.23 9.05
CA CYS A 78 25.00 -31.19 8.62
C CYS A 78 24.86 -31.27 7.09
N LEU A 79 25.17 -30.18 6.39
CA LEU A 79 25.11 -30.08 4.93
C LEU A 79 26.44 -30.46 4.24
N ASN A 80 27.46 -30.86 5.01
CA ASN A 80 28.83 -31.11 4.52
C ASN A 80 29.45 -29.91 3.78
N ILE A 81 29.14 -28.69 4.25
CA ILE A 81 29.66 -27.42 3.73
C ILE A 81 30.73 -26.90 4.71
N PRO A 82 31.87 -26.35 4.23
CA PRO A 82 32.88 -25.76 5.10
C PRO A 82 32.30 -24.71 6.06
N THR A 83 32.79 -24.72 7.31
CA THR A 83 32.34 -23.77 8.34
C THR A 83 32.91 -22.38 8.11
N ILE A 84 32.23 -21.37 8.64
CA ILE A 84 32.64 -19.97 8.58
C ILE A 84 33.30 -19.58 9.91
N SER A 85 34.39 -18.82 9.84
CA SER A 85 35.05 -18.29 11.03
C SER A 85 34.21 -17.18 11.68
N SER A 86 34.24 -17.09 13.01
CA SER A 86 33.50 -16.07 13.75
C SER A 86 33.89 -14.64 13.37
N THR A 87 35.15 -14.42 12.98
CA THR A 87 35.66 -13.13 12.51
C THR A 87 35.04 -12.73 11.17
N LEU A 88 34.96 -13.68 10.22
CA LEU A 88 34.34 -13.46 8.93
C LEU A 88 32.83 -13.26 9.06
N PHE A 89 32.17 -14.04 9.92
CA PHE A 89 30.75 -13.88 10.23
C PHE A 89 30.44 -12.49 10.79
N LYS A 90 31.20 -12.04 11.80
CA LYS A 90 31.01 -10.69 12.39
C LYS A 90 31.27 -9.56 11.41
N ARG A 91 32.18 -9.74 10.46
CA ARG A 91 32.40 -8.76 9.40
C ARG A 91 31.16 -8.64 8.51
N TYR A 92 30.61 -9.77 8.05
CA TYR A 92 29.37 -9.75 7.27
C TYR A 92 28.18 -9.20 8.07
N GLU A 93 28.03 -9.57 9.33
CA GLU A 93 26.98 -9.04 10.22
C GLU A 93 27.03 -7.50 10.31
N ARG A 94 28.22 -6.92 10.43
CA ARG A 94 28.41 -5.46 10.45
C ARG A 94 28.17 -4.79 9.09
N GLU A 95 28.53 -5.46 8.00
CA GLU A 95 28.31 -4.95 6.65
C GLU A 95 26.82 -4.98 6.27
N ILE A 96 26.08 -6.02 6.66
CA ILE A 96 24.66 -6.20 6.31
C ILE A 96 23.69 -5.55 7.30
N GLY A 97 24.10 -5.36 8.56
CA GLY A 97 23.25 -4.79 9.62
C GLY A 97 22.60 -3.46 9.22
N PRO A 98 23.36 -2.46 8.75
CA PRO A 98 22.79 -1.18 8.33
C PRO A 98 21.80 -1.31 7.18
N VAL A 99 22.08 -2.19 6.20
CA VAL A 99 21.20 -2.43 5.05
C VAL A 99 19.90 -3.11 5.49
N LEU A 100 19.98 -4.07 6.42
CA LEU A 100 18.80 -4.71 7.00
C LEU A 100 17.93 -3.73 7.78
N GLU A 101 18.55 -2.86 8.57
CA GLU A 101 17.84 -1.82 9.33
C GLU A 101 17.15 -0.81 8.39
N GLU A 102 17.85 -0.37 7.35
CA GLU A 102 17.28 0.50 6.33
C GLU A 102 16.08 -0.16 5.62
N ARG A 103 16.22 -1.42 5.19
CA ARG A 103 15.14 -2.18 4.56
C ARG A 103 13.93 -2.38 5.48
N ALA A 104 14.15 -2.67 6.76
CA ALA A 104 13.07 -2.77 7.73
C ALA A 104 12.35 -1.42 7.88
N ARG A 105 13.09 -0.32 7.94
CA ARG A 105 12.53 1.04 8.01
C ARG A 105 11.74 1.42 6.76
N GLU A 106 12.26 1.12 5.58
CA GLU A 106 11.57 1.34 4.30
C GLU A 106 10.27 0.53 4.24
N SER A 107 10.31 -0.74 4.62
CA SER A 107 9.13 -1.61 4.65
C SER A 107 8.04 -1.06 5.57
N CYS A 108 8.39 -0.64 6.79
CA CYS A 108 7.43 -0.01 7.70
C CYS A 108 6.82 1.28 7.12
N LYS A 109 7.64 2.11 6.45
CA LYS A 109 7.15 3.33 5.79
C LYS A 109 6.20 3.03 4.63
N GLN A 110 6.53 2.03 3.82
CA GLN A 110 5.70 1.61 2.69
C GLN A 110 4.37 1.06 3.18
N ALA A 111 4.38 0.14 4.15
CA ALA A 111 3.16 -0.39 4.76
C ALA A 111 2.27 0.73 5.34
N ALA A 112 2.86 1.70 6.05
CA ALA A 112 2.11 2.84 6.58
C ALA A 112 1.49 3.73 5.48
N GLU A 113 2.21 3.94 4.37
CA GLU A 113 1.68 4.72 3.24
C GLU A 113 0.59 3.93 2.48
N GLU A 114 0.74 2.62 2.35
CA GLU A 114 -0.28 1.73 1.77
C GLU A 114 -1.55 1.72 2.62
N GLU A 115 -1.44 1.56 3.95
CA GLU A 115 -2.58 1.68 4.87
C GLU A 115 -3.24 3.04 4.75
N ARG A 116 -2.46 4.12 4.72
CA ARG A 116 -2.97 5.48 4.53
C ARG A 116 -3.72 5.63 3.21
N GLN A 117 -3.20 5.07 2.12
CA GLN A 117 -3.82 5.14 0.81
C GLN A 117 -5.12 4.32 0.78
N LEU A 118 -5.12 3.11 1.33
CA LEU A 118 -6.31 2.27 1.45
C LEU A 118 -7.39 2.91 2.32
N VAL A 119 -7.00 3.61 3.39
CA VAL A 119 -7.95 4.41 4.19
C VAL A 119 -8.55 5.50 3.34
N ILE A 120 -7.74 6.27 2.59
CA ILE A 120 -8.23 7.33 1.71
C ILE A 120 -9.18 6.79 0.63
N ASP A 121 -8.84 5.68 0.01
CA ASP A 121 -9.62 5.06 -1.07
C ASP A 121 -10.95 4.49 -0.55
N ASN A 122 -11.02 4.10 0.73
CA ASN A 122 -12.24 3.63 1.38
C ASN A 122 -13.08 4.75 2.02
N ILE A 123 -12.67 6.02 1.94
CA ILE A 123 -13.48 7.14 2.43
C ILE A 123 -14.58 7.45 1.42
N ILE A 124 -15.81 7.06 1.75
CA ILE A 124 -16.99 7.48 0.99
C ILE A 124 -17.47 8.83 1.56
N ASN A 125 -17.24 9.91 0.82
CA ASN A 125 -17.76 11.24 1.14
C ASN A 125 -18.80 11.66 0.10
N LEU A 126 -20.06 11.81 0.53
CA LEU A 126 -21.17 12.15 -0.36
C LEU A 126 -21.23 13.67 -0.56
N ILE A 127 -21.32 14.10 -1.82
CA ILE A 127 -21.29 15.51 -2.20
C ILE A 127 -22.64 15.87 -2.82
N ALA A 128 -23.28 16.92 -2.30
CA ALA A 128 -24.51 17.45 -2.87
C ALA A 128 -24.52 18.97 -2.89
N HIS A 129 -25.40 19.54 -3.69
CA HIS A 129 -25.62 20.98 -3.76
C HIS A 129 -26.84 21.35 -2.93
N ASN A 130 -26.64 22.08 -1.83
CA ASN A 130 -27.62 22.22 -0.75
C ASN A 130 -27.82 20.91 0.05
N ALA A 131 -26.70 20.23 0.35
CA ALA A 131 -26.70 18.89 0.94
C ALA A 131 -27.47 18.77 2.27
N ALA A 132 -27.70 19.88 2.98
CA ALA A 132 -28.50 19.88 4.21
C ALA A 132 -29.91 19.30 4.02
N PHE A 133 -30.50 19.48 2.83
CA PHE A 133 -31.80 18.90 2.49
C PHE A 133 -31.67 17.39 2.26
N ASP A 134 -30.86 16.97 1.29
CA ASP A 134 -30.70 15.57 0.90
C ASP A 134 -30.19 14.68 2.05
N THR A 135 -29.27 15.21 2.86
CA THR A 135 -28.69 14.49 4.01
C THR A 135 -29.78 14.09 4.99
N GLY A 136 -30.69 15.01 5.34
CA GLY A 136 -31.77 14.70 6.28
C GLY A 136 -32.72 13.63 5.74
N HIS A 137 -33.11 13.74 4.47
CA HIS A 137 -33.96 12.75 3.81
C HIS A 137 -33.30 11.38 3.72
N LEU A 138 -32.03 11.31 3.31
CA LEU A 138 -31.29 10.06 3.20
C LEU A 138 -31.08 9.39 4.56
N ILE A 139 -30.66 10.15 5.58
CA ILE A 139 -30.46 9.61 6.93
C ILE A 139 -31.77 9.08 7.52
N ARG A 140 -32.89 9.78 7.31
CA ARG A 140 -34.22 9.28 7.74
C ARG A 140 -34.57 7.97 7.05
N ALA A 141 -34.36 7.87 5.74
CA ALA A 141 -34.59 6.62 5.00
C ALA A 141 -33.70 5.49 5.51
N ILE A 142 -32.41 5.75 5.79
CA ILE A 142 -31.47 4.79 6.36
C ILE A 142 -31.96 4.28 7.73
N ILE A 143 -32.39 5.18 8.61
CA ILE A 143 -32.90 4.83 9.95
C ILE A 143 -34.19 4.01 9.83
N GLN A 144 -35.15 4.44 9.01
CA GLN A 144 -36.45 3.77 8.84
C GLN A 144 -36.31 2.35 8.27
N ASN A 145 -35.28 2.10 7.47
CA ASN A 145 -35.01 0.80 6.87
C ASN A 145 -33.94 -0.01 7.63
N SER A 146 -33.53 0.43 8.83
CA SER A 146 -32.51 -0.25 9.65
C SER A 146 -31.16 -0.47 8.93
N MET A 147 -30.78 0.43 8.02
CA MET A 147 -29.58 0.30 7.18
C MET A 147 -28.34 1.03 7.74
N VAL A 148 -28.36 1.43 9.01
CA VAL A 148 -27.31 2.27 9.62
C VAL A 148 -25.92 1.64 9.49
N GLU A 149 -25.82 0.33 9.72
CA GLU A 149 -24.57 -0.43 9.58
C GLU A 149 -24.11 -0.58 8.13
N THR A 150 -25.05 -0.70 7.18
CA THR A 150 -24.73 -0.78 5.74
C THR A 150 -24.05 0.50 5.27
N PHE A 151 -24.48 1.65 5.78
CA PHE A 151 -23.95 2.97 5.40
C PHE A 151 -22.82 3.47 6.30
N LYS A 152 -22.29 2.64 7.22
CA LYS A 152 -21.23 3.06 8.16
C LYS A 152 -19.92 3.50 7.49
N ASN A 153 -19.68 3.04 6.26
CA ASN A 153 -18.50 3.40 5.48
C ASN A 153 -18.61 4.83 4.90
N VAL A 154 -19.80 5.44 4.92
CA VAL A 154 -19.96 6.85 4.60
C VAL A 154 -19.34 7.67 5.72
N VAL A 155 -18.28 8.41 5.40
CA VAL A 155 -17.57 9.25 6.37
C VAL A 155 -18.32 10.55 6.62
N GLY A 156 -19.02 11.05 5.61
CA GLY A 156 -19.77 12.29 5.77
C GLY A 156 -20.40 12.83 4.49
N PHE A 157 -20.94 14.04 4.66
CA PHE A 157 -21.66 14.80 3.64
C PHE A 157 -21.04 16.17 3.47
N THR A 158 -20.78 16.56 2.23
CA THR A 158 -20.25 17.87 1.88
C THR A 158 -21.28 18.69 1.12
N ASP A 159 -21.57 19.89 1.62
CA ASP A 159 -22.44 20.85 0.96
C ASP A 159 -21.63 21.83 0.10
N THR A 160 -21.71 21.66 -1.22
CA THR A 160 -21.03 22.54 -2.18
C THR A 160 -21.57 23.97 -2.15
N LEU A 161 -22.85 24.18 -1.82
CA LEU A 161 -23.47 25.50 -1.78
C LEU A 161 -22.79 26.39 -0.73
N SER A 162 -22.58 25.84 0.47
CA SER A 162 -21.88 26.52 1.56
C SER A 162 -20.43 26.88 1.20
N ILE A 163 -19.74 26.02 0.45
CA ILE A 163 -18.36 26.26 0.00
C ILE A 163 -18.32 27.35 -1.08
N LEU A 164 -19.18 27.25 -2.09
CA LEU A 164 -19.22 28.19 -3.21
C LEU A 164 -19.59 29.60 -2.74
N LYS A 165 -20.48 29.73 -1.74
CA LYS A 165 -20.77 31.02 -1.09
C LYS A 165 -19.54 31.63 -0.42
N LYS A 166 -18.66 30.82 0.19
CA LYS A 166 -17.40 31.28 0.81
C LYS A 166 -16.34 31.66 -0.24
N ILE A 167 -16.31 30.98 -1.38
CA ILE A 167 -15.38 31.29 -2.47
C ILE A 167 -15.81 32.58 -3.19
N TYR A 168 -17.09 32.70 -3.53
CA TYR A 168 -17.63 33.81 -4.31
C TYR A 168 -18.40 34.82 -3.44
N LEU A 169 -17.73 35.42 -2.45
CA LEU A 169 -18.33 36.37 -1.49
C LEU A 169 -19.03 37.58 -2.13
N LYS A 170 -18.56 37.99 -3.32
CA LYS A 170 -19.09 39.12 -4.09
C LYS A 170 -20.38 38.75 -4.86
N ARG A 171 -20.63 37.47 -5.12
CA ARG A 171 -21.86 37.01 -5.77
C ARG A 171 -22.98 37.03 -4.74
N ARG A 172 -23.92 37.96 -4.87
CA ARG A 172 -25.02 38.17 -3.92
C ARG A 172 -26.33 38.38 -4.66
N GLY A 173 -27.37 37.66 -4.25
CA GLY A 173 -28.69 37.74 -4.86
C GLY A 173 -29.46 36.41 -4.72
N PRO A 174 -30.81 36.47 -4.65
CA PRO A 174 -31.63 35.27 -4.58
C PRO A 174 -31.44 34.44 -5.86
N GLY A 175 -31.31 33.12 -5.72
CA GLY A 175 -31.21 32.20 -6.86
C GLY A 175 -29.88 32.19 -7.63
N LEU A 176 -28.94 33.09 -7.35
CA LEU A 176 -27.64 33.12 -8.05
C LEU A 176 -26.76 31.92 -7.75
N PHE A 177 -26.95 31.28 -6.60
CA PHE A 177 -26.25 30.04 -6.26
C PHE A 177 -27.11 28.80 -6.54
N LYS A 178 -28.13 28.89 -7.39
CA LYS A 178 -28.75 27.67 -7.94
C LYS A 178 -27.73 26.96 -8.82
N LEU A 179 -27.79 25.63 -8.83
CA LEU A 179 -26.89 24.80 -9.64
C LEU A 179 -26.91 25.21 -11.11
N SER A 180 -28.12 25.41 -11.68
CA SER A 180 -28.31 25.86 -13.06
C SER A 180 -27.61 27.18 -13.37
N LYS A 181 -27.78 28.19 -12.50
CA LYS A 181 -27.18 29.51 -12.72
C LYS A 181 -25.67 29.50 -12.50
N LEU A 182 -25.17 28.63 -11.62
CA LEU A 182 -23.73 28.43 -11.44
C LEU A 182 -23.11 27.73 -12.65
N ALA A 183 -23.80 26.75 -13.23
CA ALA A 183 -23.37 26.05 -14.43
C ALA A 183 -23.33 27.00 -15.64
N GLU A 184 -24.37 27.80 -15.82
CA GLU A 184 -24.41 28.83 -16.87
C GLU A 184 -23.25 29.82 -16.72
N ASP A 185 -23.08 30.39 -15.52
CA ASP A 185 -22.12 31.49 -15.34
C ASP A 185 -20.66 31.01 -15.27
N LEU A 186 -20.39 29.82 -14.72
CA LEU A 186 -19.02 29.33 -14.49
C LEU A 186 -18.57 28.29 -15.53
N LEU A 187 -19.49 27.46 -16.03
CA LEU A 187 -19.19 26.43 -17.02
C LEU A 187 -19.67 26.78 -18.43
N GLN A 188 -20.44 27.87 -18.59
CA GLN A 188 -21.08 28.24 -19.86
C GLN A 188 -21.96 27.10 -20.42
N GLN A 189 -22.59 26.35 -19.52
CA GLN A 189 -23.45 25.21 -19.84
C GLN A 189 -24.90 25.55 -19.53
N ASN A 190 -25.76 25.27 -20.50
CA ASN A 190 -27.21 25.28 -20.36
C ASN A 190 -27.72 23.86 -20.62
N GLY A 191 -28.67 23.39 -19.82
CA GLY A 191 -29.22 22.05 -19.97
C GLY A 191 -30.40 21.80 -19.03
N ASP A 192 -30.81 20.53 -18.96
CA ASP A 192 -32.01 20.12 -18.22
C ASP A 192 -31.71 19.77 -16.76
N PHE A 193 -31.90 20.75 -15.88
CA PHE A 193 -31.71 20.62 -14.42
C PHE A 193 -32.91 19.96 -13.71
N HIS A 194 -33.70 19.18 -14.44
CA HIS A 194 -34.74 18.29 -13.89
C HIS A 194 -34.33 16.82 -13.94
N GLU A 195 -33.18 16.50 -14.53
CA GLU A 195 -32.62 15.16 -14.55
C GLU A 195 -31.51 15.01 -13.50
N ALA A 196 -31.73 14.14 -12.51
CA ALA A 196 -30.79 13.94 -11.40
C ALA A 196 -29.38 13.53 -11.86
N LEU A 197 -29.27 12.76 -12.94
CA LEU A 197 -27.98 12.37 -13.50
C LEU A 197 -27.23 13.58 -14.06
N TYR A 198 -27.93 14.45 -14.79
CA TYR A 198 -27.36 15.67 -15.34
C TYR A 198 -26.89 16.62 -14.23
N ASP A 199 -27.70 16.81 -13.18
CA ASP A 199 -27.35 17.62 -12.02
C ASP A 199 -26.04 17.14 -11.37
N VAL A 200 -25.89 15.82 -11.19
CA VAL A 200 -24.67 15.23 -10.61
C VAL A 200 -23.46 15.43 -11.52
N GLN A 201 -23.60 15.26 -12.84
CA GLN A 201 -22.52 15.49 -13.80
C GLN A 201 -22.03 16.94 -13.76
N VAL A 202 -22.96 17.89 -13.76
CA VAL A 202 -22.64 19.33 -13.65
C VAL A 202 -21.98 19.62 -12.30
N LEU A 203 -22.50 19.05 -11.21
CA LEU A 203 -21.93 19.22 -9.88
C LEU A 203 -20.49 18.67 -9.79
N GLN A 204 -20.21 17.53 -10.42
CA GLN A 204 -18.86 16.96 -10.49
C GLN A 204 -17.90 17.88 -11.24
N GLN A 205 -18.33 18.44 -12.37
CA GLN A 205 -17.53 19.40 -13.15
C GLN A 205 -17.26 20.69 -12.36
N LEU A 206 -18.27 21.25 -11.70
CA LEU A 206 -18.10 22.42 -10.84
C LEU A 206 -17.14 22.15 -9.69
N SER A 207 -17.30 21.00 -9.02
CA SER A 207 -16.51 20.64 -7.85
C SER A 207 -15.04 20.41 -8.20
N SER A 208 -14.78 19.72 -9.31
CA SER A 208 -13.41 19.45 -9.79
C SER A 208 -12.70 20.72 -10.26
N LYS A 209 -13.37 21.60 -11.02
CA LYS A 209 -12.75 22.83 -11.57
C LYS A 209 -12.58 23.96 -10.55
N PHE A 210 -13.55 24.17 -9.66
CA PHE A 210 -13.60 25.41 -8.84
C PHE A 210 -13.41 25.20 -7.33
N ILE A 211 -13.63 24.00 -6.80
CA ILE A 211 -13.54 23.73 -5.35
C ILE A 211 -12.24 23.00 -5.00
N GLY A 212 -11.98 21.87 -5.67
CA GLY A 212 -10.84 21.00 -5.40
C GLY A 212 -11.05 20.05 -4.22
N SER A 213 -10.43 18.86 -4.30
CA SER A 213 -10.68 17.72 -3.39
C SER A 213 -10.39 18.03 -1.92
N LYS A 214 -9.30 18.76 -1.63
CA LYS A 214 -8.94 19.11 -0.24
C LYS A 214 -10.01 19.94 0.47
N LYS A 215 -10.61 20.91 -0.22
CA LYS A 215 -11.68 21.74 0.37
C LYS A 215 -12.95 20.93 0.62
N LEU A 216 -13.32 20.05 -0.31
CA LEU A 216 -14.50 19.18 -0.18
C LEU A 216 -14.40 18.25 1.04
N ILE A 217 -13.22 17.67 1.26
CA ILE A 217 -12.94 16.76 2.38
C ILE A 217 -12.95 17.51 3.72
N ASN A 218 -12.39 18.72 3.77
CA ASN A 218 -12.24 19.49 5.01
C ASN A 218 -13.55 20.14 5.49
N SER A 219 -14.52 20.39 4.60
CA SER A 219 -15.80 21.01 4.95
C SER A 219 -16.95 20.01 5.18
N ARG A 220 -16.64 18.72 5.26
CA ARG A 220 -17.65 17.66 5.43
C ARG A 220 -18.27 17.71 6.83
N LYS A 221 -19.56 17.36 6.92
CA LYS A 221 -20.24 17.01 8.17
C LYS A 221 -20.15 15.50 8.37
N SER A 222 -19.86 15.05 9.58
CA SER A 222 -19.69 13.62 9.87
C SER A 222 -21.01 12.86 9.73
N TYR A 223 -20.98 11.65 9.17
CA TYR A 223 -22.13 10.76 9.12
C TYR A 223 -22.73 10.50 10.51
N VAL A 224 -21.86 10.31 11.52
CA VAL A 224 -22.26 10.08 12.92
C VAL A 224 -22.98 11.30 13.50
N GLU A 225 -22.52 12.50 13.21
CA GLU A 225 -23.17 13.75 13.65
C GLU A 225 -24.54 13.91 13.00
N CYS A 226 -24.64 13.63 11.69
CA CYS A 226 -25.90 13.68 10.95
C CYS A 226 -26.93 12.67 11.50
N LEU A 227 -26.51 11.43 11.78
CA LEU A 227 -27.35 10.42 12.44
C LEU A 227 -27.86 10.88 13.80
N ALA A 228 -26.96 11.40 14.65
CA ALA A 228 -27.32 11.85 16.00
C ALA A 228 -28.32 13.01 15.98
N ASN A 229 -28.18 13.93 15.02
CA ASN A 229 -29.10 15.06 14.86
C ASN A 229 -30.49 14.62 14.43
N GLU A 230 -30.61 13.73 13.44
CA GLU A 230 -31.91 13.23 12.99
C GLU A 230 -32.59 12.34 14.05
N ALA A 231 -31.83 11.53 14.79
CA ALA A 231 -32.36 10.73 15.89
C ALA A 231 -32.95 11.60 17.02
N LYS A 232 -32.35 12.77 17.31
CA LYS A 232 -32.89 13.74 18.27
C LYS A 232 -34.17 14.39 17.75
N SER A 233 -34.20 14.80 16.48
CA SER A 233 -35.39 15.39 15.85
C SER A 233 -36.58 14.43 15.85
N GLN A 234 -36.36 13.12 15.65
CA GLN A 234 -37.43 12.12 15.73
C GLN A 234 -37.96 11.90 17.15
N LYS A 235 -37.10 11.99 18.18
CA LYS A 235 -37.51 11.88 19.59
C LYS A 235 -38.32 13.08 20.08
N LEU A 236 -38.14 14.26 19.48
CA LEU A 236 -38.92 15.45 19.79
C LEU A 236 -40.34 15.44 19.19
N ILE A 237 -40.63 14.51 18.26
CA ILE A 237 -41.90 14.41 17.53
C ILE A 237 -42.76 13.24 18.07
N ARG A 238 -42.28 12.50 19.08
CA ARG A 238 -43.04 11.47 19.81
C ARG A 238 -43.47 11.98 21.16
#